data_AF-A0A1S1Y317-F1
#
_entry.id   AF-A0A1S1Y317-F1
#
_cell.length_a   1.000
_cell.length_b   1.000
_cell.length_c   1.000
_cell.angle_alpha   90.00
_cell.angle_beta   90.00
_cell.angle_gamma   90.00
#
_symmetry.space_group_name_H-M   'P 1'
#
loop_
_entity.id
_entity.type
_entity.pdbx_description
1 polymer ?
#
loop_
_entity_poly.entity_id
_entity_poly.type
_entity_poly.pdbx_seq_one_letter_code
_entity_poly.pdbx_strand_id
1 'polypeptide(L)'
;MALVFGAFFSSANAALIDRGNGLLYDTVLDVTWLQNANLAATNTFGVSGINANGTMSWTTAQDWISAMNSANYLGYNQWRLPAIKPIDGSATNYNLTYATNGSSDNGFSIDSPYSELSYMYYVNLGLKPAFDVNGNFTSDFGIFGNGTYSSSAPYLQNNVGLVQNLQAYAYWSGSPDLSNPVYAWWVNFGNGRQGRYFQTDKYEAWAVISGDVAAVPVPGALWLFGSAIASLVGLSRRQSA
;
A
#
# COMPACT_ATOMS: atom_id res chain seq x y z
N MET A 1 27.31 42.50 -11.85
CA MET A 1 27.64 41.07 -11.62
C MET A 1 26.34 40.37 -11.30
N ALA A 2 25.70 39.76 -12.31
CA ALA A 2 24.41 39.10 -12.15
C ALA A 2 24.64 37.67 -11.68
N LEU A 3 24.22 37.33 -10.46
CA LEU A 3 24.17 35.94 -10.01
C LEU A 3 22.83 35.36 -10.43
N VAL A 4 22.89 34.43 -11.38
CA VAL A 4 21.76 33.64 -11.86
C VAL A 4 21.39 32.62 -10.77
N PHE A 5 20.16 32.71 -10.25
CA PHE A 5 19.55 31.64 -9.47
C PHE A 5 19.16 30.50 -10.41
N GLY A 6 19.93 29.42 -10.40
CA GLY A 6 19.55 28.16 -11.03
C GLY A 6 18.52 27.44 -10.18
N ALA A 7 17.23 27.62 -10.48
CA ALA A 7 16.20 26.72 -9.99
C ALA A 7 16.33 25.39 -10.75
N PHE A 8 16.82 24.36 -10.07
CA PHE A 8 16.72 23.00 -10.54
C PHE A 8 15.26 22.56 -10.40
N PHE A 9 14.54 22.49 -11.52
CA PHE A 9 13.27 21.79 -11.59
C PHE A 9 13.53 20.34 -12.00
N SER A 10 13.21 19.40 -11.12
CA SER A 10 12.89 18.03 -11.50
C SER A 10 11.50 17.69 -10.92
N SER A 11 10.52 17.60 -11.82
CA SER A 11 9.17 17.04 -11.68
C SER A 11 9.13 15.76 -10.80
N ALA A 12 8.16 15.50 -9.93
CA ALA A 12 6.70 15.60 -10.08
C ALA A 12 6.00 15.95 -8.75
N ASN A 13 4.75 16.44 -8.83
CA ASN A 13 3.88 16.70 -7.68
C ASN A 13 3.73 15.43 -6.82
N ALA A 14 4.35 15.36 -5.65
CA ALA A 14 4.08 14.29 -4.69
C ALA A 14 2.67 14.48 -4.13
N ALA A 15 1.74 13.58 -4.49
CA ALA A 15 0.32 13.63 -4.13
C ALA A 15 0.02 13.06 -2.74
N LEU A 16 1.01 12.46 -2.06
CA LEU A 16 0.83 11.85 -0.75
C LEU A 16 0.94 12.89 0.37
N ILE A 17 -0.16 13.14 1.06
CA ILE A 17 -0.24 14.00 2.23
C ILE A 17 -0.37 13.12 3.47
N ASP A 18 0.57 13.26 4.41
CA ASP A 18 0.46 12.63 5.73
C ASP A 18 -0.72 13.23 6.49
N ARG A 19 -1.71 12.38 6.83
CA ARG A 19 -2.87 12.75 7.65
C ARG A 19 -2.62 12.53 9.14
N GLY A 20 -1.49 11.94 9.51
CA GLY A 20 -1.19 11.46 10.85
C GLY A 20 -1.83 10.11 11.14
N ASN A 21 -1.52 9.53 12.30
CA ASN A 21 -2.06 8.23 12.76
C ASN A 21 -1.90 7.08 11.75
N GLY A 22 -0.86 7.12 10.91
CA GLY A 22 -0.57 6.08 9.93
C GLY A 22 -1.46 6.13 8.69
N LEU A 23 -1.94 7.30 8.29
CA LEU A 23 -2.77 7.51 7.09
C LEU A 23 -2.09 8.45 6.10
N LEU A 24 -2.05 8.05 4.82
CA LEU A 24 -1.47 8.84 3.73
C LEU A 24 -2.54 9.10 2.66
N TYR A 25 -3.01 10.33 2.54
CA TYR A 25 -3.98 10.69 1.50
C TYR A 25 -3.29 10.94 0.16
N ASP A 26 -3.73 10.26 -0.89
CA ASP A 26 -3.32 10.46 -2.27
C ASP A 26 -4.31 11.38 -2.99
N THR A 27 -3.88 12.62 -3.27
CA THR A 27 -4.75 13.63 -3.89
C THR A 27 -5.08 13.35 -5.37
N VAL A 28 -4.38 12.44 -6.04
CA VAL A 28 -4.62 12.12 -7.46
C VAL A 28 -5.55 10.93 -7.60
N LEU A 29 -5.29 9.86 -6.86
CA LEU A 29 -6.13 8.67 -6.85
C LEU A 29 -7.42 8.88 -6.04
N ASP A 30 -7.46 9.92 -5.20
CA ASP A 30 -8.51 10.18 -4.23
C ASP A 30 -8.75 8.96 -3.32
N VAL A 31 -7.67 8.49 -2.68
CA VAL A 31 -7.69 7.38 -1.72
C VAL A 31 -6.77 7.69 -0.55
N THR A 32 -7.07 7.13 0.61
CA THR A 32 -6.19 7.18 1.78
C THR A 32 -5.57 5.81 2.02
N TRP A 33 -4.24 5.74 1.90
CA TRP A 33 -3.45 4.55 2.16
C TRP A 33 -3.16 4.38 3.64
N LEU A 34 -3.13 3.13 4.10
CA LEU A 34 -2.47 2.82 5.36
C LEU A 34 -0.97 3.04 5.20
N GLN A 35 -0.32 3.76 6.11
CA GLN A 35 1.12 4.04 6.03
C GLN A 35 1.97 2.76 6.15
N ASN A 36 1.51 1.80 6.94
CA ASN A 36 2.14 0.48 7.09
C ASN A 36 1.66 -0.45 5.96
N ALA A 37 2.51 -0.67 4.96
CA ALA A 37 2.25 -1.55 3.82
C ALA A 37 2.38 -3.06 4.15
N ASN A 38 2.59 -3.45 5.41
CA ASN A 38 2.53 -4.85 5.83
C ASN A 38 1.91 -4.99 7.24
N LEU A 39 0.73 -4.38 7.43
CA LEU A 39 0.02 -4.46 8.70
C LEU A 39 -0.34 -5.92 9.07
N ALA A 40 -0.70 -6.74 8.08
CA ALA A 40 -1.15 -8.12 8.29
C ALA A 40 -0.14 -9.01 9.03
N ALA A 41 1.16 -8.73 8.90
CA ALA A 41 2.21 -9.43 9.65
C ALA A 41 2.10 -9.24 11.18
N THR A 42 1.47 -8.16 11.64
CA THR A 42 1.38 -7.81 13.07
C THR A 42 -0.05 -7.73 13.58
N ASN A 43 -1.03 -7.56 12.71
CA ASN A 43 -2.44 -7.52 13.06
C ASN A 43 -3.29 -8.26 12.02
N THR A 44 -3.71 -9.47 12.37
CA THR A 44 -4.53 -10.33 11.53
C THR A 44 -6.03 -10.11 11.70
N PHE A 45 -6.45 -9.29 12.66
CA PHE A 45 -7.86 -9.17 13.07
C PHE A 45 -8.54 -10.52 13.39
N GLY A 46 -7.75 -11.51 13.83
CA GLY A 46 -8.24 -12.86 14.15
C GLY A 46 -8.45 -13.77 12.93
N VAL A 47 -8.13 -13.31 11.72
CA VAL A 47 -8.22 -14.12 10.50
C VAL A 47 -7.13 -15.19 10.48
N SER A 48 -7.53 -16.44 10.21
CA SER A 48 -6.62 -17.57 10.05
C SER A 48 -6.12 -17.69 8.61
N GLY A 49 -4.98 -18.37 8.40
CA GLY A 49 -4.40 -18.57 7.06
C GLY A 49 -3.55 -17.40 6.55
N ILE A 50 -3.27 -16.41 7.42
CA ILE A 50 -2.26 -15.36 7.22
C ILE A 50 -0.93 -15.89 7.75
N ASN A 51 0.10 -15.85 6.91
CA ASN A 51 1.46 -16.24 7.31
C ASN A 51 2.06 -15.17 8.24
N ALA A 52 3.07 -15.56 9.03
CA ALA A 52 3.73 -14.64 9.98
C ALA A 52 4.37 -13.40 9.31
N ASN A 53 4.66 -13.47 8.01
CA ASN A 53 5.19 -12.37 7.23
C ASN A 53 4.11 -11.48 6.60
N GLY A 54 2.82 -11.75 6.83
CA GLY A 54 1.69 -10.99 6.26
C GLY A 54 1.10 -11.60 4.99
N THR A 55 1.83 -12.49 4.30
CA THR A 55 1.32 -13.08 3.05
C THR A 55 0.11 -13.98 3.25
N MET A 56 -0.82 -13.95 2.31
CA MET A 56 -2.05 -14.71 2.37
C MET A 56 -2.67 -14.94 0.99
N SER A 57 -3.64 -15.85 0.90
CA SER A 57 -4.42 -16.03 -0.34
C SER A 57 -5.30 -14.82 -0.59
N TRP A 58 -5.69 -14.61 -1.85
CA TRP A 58 -6.55 -13.49 -2.21
C TRP A 58 -7.87 -13.50 -1.43
N THR A 59 -8.51 -14.67 -1.30
CA THR A 59 -9.72 -14.82 -0.46
C THR A 59 -9.47 -14.43 1.00
N THR A 60 -8.32 -14.84 1.55
CA THR A 60 -7.93 -14.49 2.93
C THR A 60 -7.66 -13.00 3.08
N ALA A 61 -7.15 -12.32 2.05
CA ALA A 61 -6.99 -10.87 2.04
C ALA A 61 -8.34 -10.14 2.06
N GLN A 62 -9.33 -10.65 1.33
CA GLN A 62 -10.70 -10.15 1.39
C GLN A 62 -11.32 -10.36 2.79
N ASP A 63 -11.07 -11.52 3.42
CA ASP A 63 -11.51 -11.80 4.80
C ASP A 63 -10.80 -10.88 5.82
N TRP A 64 -9.50 -10.61 5.63
CA TRP A 64 -8.72 -9.68 6.45
C TRP A 64 -9.28 -8.25 6.39
N ILE A 65 -9.64 -7.77 5.19
CA ILE A 65 -10.34 -6.49 5.02
C ILE A 65 -11.71 -6.49 5.73
N SER A 66 -12.49 -7.58 5.59
CA SER A 66 -13.80 -7.70 6.25
C SER A 66 -13.69 -7.66 7.78
N ALA A 67 -12.69 -8.35 8.34
CA ALA A 67 -12.40 -8.35 9.76
C ALA A 67 -11.86 -6.99 10.26
N MET A 68 -11.00 -6.33 9.48
CA MET A 68 -10.51 -4.97 9.73
C MET A 68 -11.66 -3.96 9.82
N ASN A 69 -12.63 -4.07 8.90
CA ASN A 69 -13.83 -3.24 8.90
C ASN A 69 -14.74 -3.53 10.09
N SER A 70 -14.92 -4.81 10.43
CA SER A 70 -15.69 -5.22 11.61
C SER A 70 -15.06 -4.71 12.92
N ALA A 71 -13.74 -4.63 12.98
CA ALA A 71 -12.99 -4.07 14.10
C ALA A 71 -13.00 -2.53 14.16
N ASN A 72 -13.57 -1.85 13.15
CA ASN A 72 -13.56 -0.40 13.01
C ASN A 72 -12.13 0.18 13.16
N TYR A 73 -11.16 -0.44 12.49
CA TYR A 73 -9.75 -0.11 12.65
C TYR A 73 -9.47 1.36 12.32
N LEU A 74 -8.79 2.05 13.25
CA LEU A 74 -8.56 3.51 13.22
C LEU A 74 -9.84 4.36 13.13
N GLY A 75 -10.99 3.81 13.53
CA GLY A 75 -12.28 4.48 13.46
C GLY A 75 -12.96 4.39 12.09
N TYR A 76 -12.44 3.55 11.18
CA TYR A 76 -12.97 3.35 9.83
C TYR A 76 -13.40 1.91 9.60
N ASN A 77 -14.49 1.74 8.86
CA ASN A 77 -15.07 0.45 8.47
C ASN A 77 -15.29 0.30 6.95
N GLN A 78 -14.59 1.13 6.17
CA GLN A 78 -14.68 1.17 4.70
C GLN A 78 -13.33 0.85 4.03
N TRP A 79 -12.46 0.14 4.74
CA TRP A 79 -11.21 -0.37 4.20
C TRP A 79 -11.48 -1.34 3.05
N ARG A 80 -10.59 -1.32 2.06
CA ARG A 80 -10.56 -2.23 0.91
C ARG A 80 -9.12 -2.51 0.50
N LEU A 81 -8.93 -3.55 -0.31
CA LEU A 81 -7.71 -3.66 -1.10
C LEU A 81 -7.70 -2.60 -2.22
N PRO A 82 -6.52 -2.25 -2.77
CA PRO A 82 -6.43 -1.25 -3.82
C PRO A 82 -6.97 -1.84 -5.14
N ALA A 83 -7.56 -1.01 -5.97
CA ALA A 83 -8.21 -1.43 -7.20
C ALA A 83 -7.27 -1.37 -8.41
N ILE A 84 -7.48 -2.31 -9.33
CA ILE A 84 -6.92 -2.29 -10.68
C ILE A 84 -8.09 -2.35 -11.66
N LYS A 85 -8.14 -1.39 -12.59
CA LYS A 85 -9.13 -1.28 -13.67
C LYS A 85 -8.38 -1.19 -15.01
N PRO A 86 -9.05 -1.49 -16.14
CA PRO A 86 -8.45 -1.32 -17.46
C PRO A 86 -7.86 0.08 -17.65
N ILE A 87 -6.61 0.14 -18.10
CA ILE A 87 -5.88 1.41 -18.22
C ILE A 87 -6.44 2.32 -19.32
N ASP A 88 -7.23 1.78 -20.23
CA ASP A 88 -7.96 2.51 -21.28
C ASP A 88 -9.25 3.17 -20.76
N GLY A 89 -9.57 3.00 -19.46
CA GLY A 89 -10.76 3.53 -18.82
C GLY A 89 -12.04 2.72 -19.11
N SER A 90 -11.94 1.61 -19.86
CA SER A 90 -13.06 0.72 -20.09
C SER A 90 -13.49 0.02 -18.80
N ALA A 91 -14.73 -0.46 -18.75
CA ALA A 91 -15.26 -1.13 -17.56
C ALA A 91 -14.67 -2.54 -17.36
N THR A 92 -14.36 -3.25 -18.45
CA THR A 92 -14.05 -4.69 -18.41
C THR A 92 -12.99 -5.16 -19.41
N ASN A 93 -12.52 -4.29 -20.33
CA ASN A 93 -11.67 -4.73 -21.44
C ASN A 93 -10.18 -4.56 -21.12
N TYR A 94 -9.62 -5.52 -20.39
CA TYR A 94 -8.19 -5.54 -20.10
C TYR A 94 -7.37 -5.95 -21.34
N ASN A 95 -6.39 -5.14 -21.72
CA ASN A 95 -5.35 -5.51 -22.67
C ASN A 95 -4.30 -6.38 -21.98
N LEU A 96 -4.44 -7.70 -22.15
CA LEU A 96 -3.60 -8.69 -21.49
C LEU A 96 -2.27 -8.97 -22.22
N THR A 97 -2.03 -8.31 -23.35
CA THR A 97 -0.77 -8.41 -24.11
C THR A 97 0.38 -7.99 -23.20
N TYR A 98 1.40 -8.82 -23.05
CA TYR A 98 2.57 -8.45 -22.26
C TYR A 98 3.28 -7.25 -22.90
N ALA A 99 3.55 -6.20 -22.12
CA ALA A 99 4.31 -5.03 -22.57
C ALA A 99 5.20 -4.47 -21.45
N THR A 100 6.31 -3.82 -21.80
CA THR A 100 7.24 -3.21 -20.82
C THR A 100 7.20 -1.68 -20.82
N ASN A 101 6.39 -1.09 -21.70
CA ASN A 101 6.30 0.34 -21.95
C ASN A 101 5.00 0.98 -21.41
N GLY A 102 4.25 0.26 -20.56
CA GLY A 102 2.98 0.76 -20.00
C GLY A 102 1.78 0.73 -20.94
N SER A 103 1.90 0.19 -22.16
CA SER A 103 0.80 0.24 -23.14
C SER A 103 -0.29 -0.83 -22.96
N SER A 104 -0.20 -1.65 -21.91
CA SER A 104 -1.14 -2.72 -21.62
C SER A 104 -1.37 -2.90 -20.13
N ASP A 105 -2.40 -3.65 -19.76
CA ASP A 105 -2.73 -3.93 -18.37
C ASP A 105 -1.83 -4.99 -17.72
N ASN A 106 -0.97 -5.65 -18.49
CA ASN A 106 -0.13 -6.76 -18.03
C ASN A 106 1.32 -6.53 -18.42
N GLY A 107 2.18 -6.30 -17.42
CA GLY A 107 3.60 -6.07 -17.65
C GLY A 107 4.19 -4.98 -16.76
N PHE A 108 4.97 -4.07 -17.34
CA PHE A 108 5.74 -3.05 -16.61
C PHE A 108 5.43 -1.63 -17.09
N SER A 109 5.88 -0.65 -16.31
CA SER A 109 5.78 0.78 -16.59
C SER A 109 4.33 1.29 -16.69
N ILE A 110 3.39 0.67 -15.97
CA ILE A 110 1.99 1.07 -15.95
C ILE A 110 1.81 2.21 -14.93
N ASP A 111 1.83 3.45 -15.39
CA ASP A 111 1.69 4.66 -14.57
C ASP A 111 0.25 5.21 -14.53
N SER A 112 -0.72 4.44 -15.01
CA SER A 112 -2.12 4.83 -15.08
C SER A 112 -2.78 4.92 -13.70
N PRO A 113 -3.56 5.99 -13.40
CA PRO A 113 -4.31 6.11 -12.16
C PRO A 113 -5.43 5.07 -12.03
N TYR A 114 -5.73 4.30 -13.09
CA TYR A 114 -6.66 3.18 -13.04
C TYR A 114 -6.08 1.94 -12.34
N SER A 115 -4.76 1.89 -12.11
CA SER A 115 -4.12 0.87 -11.27
C SER A 115 -3.51 1.52 -10.03
N GLU A 116 -4.23 1.48 -8.90
CA GLU A 116 -3.80 2.17 -7.69
C GLU A 116 -2.46 1.67 -7.15
N LEU A 117 -2.21 0.35 -7.21
CA LEU A 117 -0.92 -0.23 -6.81
C LEU A 117 0.22 0.15 -7.76
N SER A 118 -0.04 0.15 -9.07
CA SER A 118 0.99 0.47 -10.05
C SER A 118 1.30 1.97 -10.05
N TYR A 119 0.28 2.82 -9.89
CA TYR A 119 0.43 4.25 -9.67
C TYR A 119 1.23 4.56 -8.40
N MET A 120 0.95 3.84 -7.31
CA MET A 120 1.75 3.92 -6.08
C MET A 120 3.23 3.58 -6.36
N TYR A 121 3.51 2.50 -7.08
CA TYR A 121 4.87 2.09 -7.42
C TYR A 121 5.60 3.12 -8.30
N TYR A 122 5.06 3.46 -9.47
CA TYR A 122 5.75 4.23 -10.49
C TYR A 122 5.70 5.74 -10.24
N VAL A 123 4.56 6.25 -9.77
CA VAL A 123 4.32 7.70 -9.70
C VAL A 123 4.54 8.21 -8.28
N ASN A 124 3.86 7.64 -7.28
CA ASN A 124 3.96 8.14 -5.91
C ASN A 124 5.34 7.88 -5.29
N LEU A 125 5.91 6.70 -5.51
CA LEU A 125 7.20 6.31 -4.96
C LEU A 125 8.37 6.50 -5.93
N GLY A 126 8.10 6.79 -7.21
CA GLY A 126 9.14 7.02 -8.22
C GLY A 126 10.04 5.79 -8.48
N LEU A 127 9.54 4.58 -8.26
CA LEU A 127 10.32 3.36 -8.38
C LEU A 127 10.48 2.95 -9.85
N LYS A 128 11.65 2.40 -10.18
CA LYS A 128 11.98 2.00 -11.56
C LYS A 128 11.55 0.56 -11.85
N PRO A 129 11.15 0.24 -13.09
CA PRO A 129 10.84 -1.13 -13.51
C PRO A 129 12.11 -1.94 -13.75
N ALA A 130 12.02 -3.26 -13.63
CA ALA A 130 13.12 -4.17 -13.97
C ALA A 130 13.39 -4.31 -15.48
N PHE A 131 12.47 -3.85 -16.33
CA PHE A 131 12.64 -3.83 -17.78
C PHE A 131 12.35 -2.43 -18.33
N ASP A 132 13.20 -1.96 -19.23
CA ASP A 132 12.98 -0.70 -19.94
C ASP A 132 11.88 -0.83 -21.02
N VAL A 133 11.58 0.29 -21.69
CA VAL A 133 10.55 0.36 -22.74
C VAL A 133 10.84 -0.55 -23.96
N ASN A 134 12.09 -0.99 -24.14
CA ASN A 134 12.50 -1.90 -25.19
C ASN A 134 12.58 -3.36 -24.72
N GLY A 135 12.30 -3.63 -23.44
CA GLY A 135 12.35 -4.95 -22.84
C GLY A 135 13.74 -5.38 -22.39
N ASN A 136 14.70 -4.46 -22.28
CA ASN A 136 16.02 -4.76 -21.72
C ASN A 136 15.96 -4.74 -20.19
N PHE A 137 16.62 -5.70 -19.56
CA PHE A 137 16.74 -5.75 -18.10
C PHE A 137 17.60 -4.59 -17.58
N THR A 138 17.13 -3.94 -16.52
CA THR A 138 17.83 -2.88 -15.80
C THR A 138 18.25 -3.37 -14.41
N SER A 139 19.24 -2.73 -13.80
CA SER A 139 19.75 -3.14 -12.48
C SER A 139 19.36 -2.19 -11.34
N ASP A 140 18.66 -1.09 -11.62
CA ASP A 140 18.36 -0.02 -10.67
C ASP A 140 16.87 0.05 -10.28
N PHE A 141 16.18 -1.09 -10.33
CA PHE A 141 14.75 -1.21 -10.05
C PHE A 141 14.42 -1.53 -8.58
N GLY A 142 13.11 -1.50 -8.27
CA GLY A 142 12.53 -1.97 -7.02
C GLY A 142 12.71 -1.00 -5.84
N ILE A 143 12.16 -1.37 -4.69
CA ILE A 143 12.15 -0.53 -3.46
C ILE A 143 13.54 -0.23 -2.88
N PHE A 144 14.59 -0.94 -3.32
CA PHE A 144 15.99 -0.67 -2.93
C PHE A 144 16.75 0.15 -3.98
N GLY A 145 16.20 0.34 -5.18
CA GLY A 145 16.84 1.09 -6.27
C GLY A 145 18.12 0.46 -6.84
N ASN A 146 18.36 -0.82 -6.54
CA ASN A 146 19.59 -1.56 -6.92
C ASN A 146 19.28 -2.98 -7.41
N GLY A 147 18.02 -3.25 -7.77
CA GLY A 147 17.60 -4.54 -8.29
C GLY A 147 17.54 -5.66 -7.25
N THR A 148 17.66 -5.34 -5.96
CA THR A 148 17.47 -6.32 -4.89
C THR A 148 15.99 -6.70 -4.79
N TYR A 149 15.66 -7.96 -5.08
CA TYR A 149 14.31 -8.52 -4.90
C TYR A 149 14.39 -10.01 -4.54
N SER A 150 13.30 -10.57 -4.04
CA SER A 150 13.18 -11.99 -3.73
C SER A 150 12.09 -12.61 -4.59
N SER A 151 12.41 -13.70 -5.27
CA SER A 151 11.44 -14.47 -6.05
C SER A 151 10.67 -15.51 -5.23
N SER A 152 11.08 -15.75 -3.97
CA SER A 152 10.65 -16.92 -3.20
C SER A 152 10.11 -16.63 -1.80
N ALA A 153 10.34 -15.43 -1.24
CA ALA A 153 9.72 -15.03 0.03
C ALA A 153 9.93 -13.53 0.36
N PRO A 154 8.95 -12.87 1.00
CA PRO A 154 9.08 -11.47 1.44
C PRO A 154 9.87 -11.38 2.74
N TYR A 155 11.20 -11.46 2.63
CA TYR A 155 12.11 -11.09 3.73
C TYR A 155 12.77 -9.73 3.50
N LEU A 156 12.50 -9.12 2.35
CA LEU A 156 13.14 -7.90 1.90
C LEU A 156 12.13 -6.76 2.04
N GLN A 157 12.29 -6.00 3.11
CA GLN A 157 11.45 -4.87 3.46
C GLN A 157 12.24 -3.57 3.37
N ASN A 158 11.62 -2.50 2.91
CA ASN A 158 12.17 -1.15 2.99
C ASN A 158 11.09 -0.12 3.35
N ASN A 159 11.51 1.02 3.90
CA ASN A 159 10.66 2.21 3.99
C ASN A 159 10.99 3.12 2.80
N VAL A 160 9.97 3.61 2.10
CA VAL A 160 10.15 4.45 0.91
C VAL A 160 9.32 5.71 1.08
N GLY A 161 10.00 6.84 1.28
CA GLY A 161 9.34 8.11 1.59
C GLY A 161 8.50 8.01 2.86
N LEU A 162 7.21 8.31 2.76
CA LEU A 162 6.25 8.21 3.87
C LEU A 162 5.75 6.78 4.10
N VAL A 163 5.91 5.86 3.15
CA VAL A 163 5.41 4.48 3.24
C VAL A 163 6.37 3.63 4.08
N GLN A 164 5.81 2.89 5.03
CA GLN A 164 6.53 2.03 5.95
C GLN A 164 6.28 0.55 5.66
N ASN A 165 7.27 -0.28 5.97
CA ASN A 165 7.22 -1.75 5.87
C ASN A 165 6.82 -2.27 4.48
N LEU A 166 7.25 -1.58 3.42
CA LEU A 166 6.98 -1.99 2.05
C LEU A 166 7.82 -3.22 1.71
N GLN A 167 7.17 -4.28 1.22
CA GLN A 167 7.84 -5.53 0.88
C GLN A 167 8.28 -5.53 -0.59
N ALA A 168 9.47 -6.04 -0.88
CA ALA A 168 9.94 -6.29 -2.25
C ALA A 168 9.31 -7.57 -2.82
N TYR A 169 7.98 -7.61 -2.85
CA TYR A 169 7.19 -8.77 -3.24
C TYR A 169 5.85 -8.37 -3.87
N ALA A 170 5.03 -9.36 -4.23
CA ALA A 170 3.73 -9.12 -4.81
C ALA A 170 2.69 -8.68 -3.76
N TYR A 171 1.84 -7.75 -4.17
CA TYR A 171 0.68 -7.25 -3.43
C TYR A 171 -0.60 -7.56 -4.18
N TRP A 172 -1.58 -8.11 -3.49
CA TRP A 172 -2.92 -8.31 -4.02
C TRP A 172 -3.63 -6.98 -4.24
N SER A 173 -4.29 -6.86 -5.39
CA SER A 173 -5.37 -5.89 -5.57
C SER A 173 -6.71 -6.50 -5.13
N GLY A 174 -7.72 -5.66 -4.91
CA GLY A 174 -9.11 -6.07 -4.71
C GLY A 174 -9.83 -6.49 -5.99
N SER A 175 -9.17 -6.41 -7.15
CA SER A 175 -9.76 -6.69 -8.46
C SER A 175 -9.58 -8.15 -8.86
N PRO A 176 -10.66 -8.93 -9.00
CA PRO A 176 -10.58 -10.25 -9.62
C PRO A 176 -10.32 -10.13 -11.11
N ASP A 177 -9.81 -11.19 -11.73
CA ASP A 177 -9.81 -11.31 -13.18
C ASP A 177 -11.21 -11.73 -13.66
N LEU A 178 -11.86 -10.83 -14.40
CA LEU A 178 -13.21 -11.06 -14.92
C LEU A 178 -13.26 -12.12 -16.03
N SER A 179 -12.13 -12.39 -16.70
CA SER A 179 -12.04 -13.42 -17.75
C SER A 179 -11.77 -14.81 -17.20
N ASN A 180 -11.12 -14.90 -16.04
CA ASN A 180 -10.83 -16.15 -15.36
C ASN A 180 -10.97 -15.96 -13.83
N PRO A 181 -12.09 -16.37 -13.22
CA PRO A 181 -12.40 -16.08 -11.82
C PRO A 181 -11.53 -16.84 -10.82
N VAL A 182 -10.57 -17.65 -11.27
CA VAL A 182 -9.55 -18.28 -10.41
C VAL A 182 -8.34 -17.36 -10.22
N TYR A 183 -8.24 -16.30 -11.02
CA TYR A 183 -7.16 -15.32 -10.95
C TYR A 183 -7.58 -14.01 -10.28
N ALA A 184 -6.60 -13.34 -9.69
CA ALA A 184 -6.72 -11.97 -9.21
C ALA A 184 -5.50 -11.15 -9.64
N TRP A 185 -5.69 -9.84 -9.74
CA TRP A 185 -4.64 -8.91 -10.13
C TRP A 185 -3.69 -8.60 -8.97
N TRP A 186 -2.41 -8.43 -9.28
CA TRP A 186 -1.34 -8.13 -8.33
C TRP A 186 -0.28 -7.23 -8.96
N VAL A 187 0.51 -6.55 -8.10
CA VAL A 187 1.70 -5.78 -8.50
C VAL A 187 2.90 -6.17 -7.65
N ASN A 188 4.06 -6.41 -8.26
CA ASN A 188 5.32 -6.63 -7.54
C ASN A 188 5.95 -5.30 -7.16
N PHE A 189 6.22 -5.09 -5.88
CA PHE A 189 7.03 -3.97 -5.43
C PHE A 189 8.54 -4.29 -5.45
N GLY A 190 8.92 -5.55 -5.67
CA GLY A 190 10.32 -5.92 -5.92
C GLY A 190 10.80 -5.57 -7.32
N ASN A 191 9.92 -5.52 -8.33
CA ASN A 191 10.33 -5.28 -9.74
C ASN A 191 9.39 -4.41 -10.59
N GLY A 192 8.22 -4.03 -10.07
CA GLY A 192 7.25 -3.18 -10.76
C GLY A 192 6.28 -3.91 -11.69
N ARG A 193 6.31 -5.25 -11.74
CA ARG A 193 5.42 -6.00 -12.64
C ARG A 193 3.98 -6.00 -12.13
N GLN A 194 3.04 -5.63 -12.99
CA GLN A 194 1.61 -5.92 -12.82
C GLN A 194 1.23 -7.18 -13.58
N GLY A 195 0.37 -8.02 -12.99
CA GLY A 195 -0.15 -9.19 -13.66
C GLY A 195 -1.31 -9.85 -12.92
N ARG A 196 -1.63 -11.07 -13.33
CA ARG A 196 -2.67 -11.92 -12.74
C ARG A 196 -2.08 -13.25 -12.32
N TYR A 197 -2.57 -13.83 -11.23
CA TYR A 197 -2.16 -15.16 -10.78
C TYR A 197 -3.25 -15.85 -9.95
N PHE A 198 -3.04 -17.12 -9.64
CA PHE A 198 -3.97 -17.94 -8.86
C PHE A 198 -4.28 -17.30 -7.50
N GLN A 199 -5.58 -17.16 -7.19
CA GLN A 199 -6.05 -16.62 -5.91
C GLN A 199 -5.58 -17.42 -4.68
N THR A 200 -5.11 -18.65 -4.89
CA THR A 200 -4.55 -19.52 -3.86
C THR A 200 -3.10 -19.20 -3.49
N ASP A 201 -2.39 -18.43 -4.31
CA ASP A 201 -1.00 -18.02 -4.03
C ASP A 201 -0.93 -17.03 -2.86
N LYS A 202 0.24 -16.82 -2.28
CA LYS A 202 0.41 -16.09 -1.02
C LYS A 202 1.15 -14.79 -1.24
N TYR A 203 0.41 -13.68 -1.35
CA TYR A 203 0.95 -12.33 -1.53
C TYR A 203 0.56 -11.40 -0.38
N GLU A 204 1.18 -10.23 -0.33
CA GLU A 204 0.89 -9.20 0.67
C GLU A 204 -0.45 -8.51 0.41
N ALA A 205 -0.99 -7.89 1.45
CA ALA A 205 -2.21 -7.10 1.40
C ALA A 205 -1.96 -5.69 1.94
N TRP A 206 -2.42 -4.66 1.22
CA TRP A 206 -2.26 -3.27 1.62
C TRP A 206 -3.61 -2.55 1.59
N ALA A 207 -4.10 -2.14 2.76
CA ALA A 207 -5.42 -1.53 2.89
C ALA A 207 -5.44 -0.05 2.48
N VAL A 208 -6.52 0.35 1.82
CA VAL A 208 -6.86 1.74 1.48
C VAL A 208 -8.31 2.05 1.82
N ILE A 209 -8.64 3.33 1.95
CA ILE A 209 -10.02 3.85 2.00
C ILE A 209 -10.21 4.75 0.78
N SER A 210 -11.38 4.73 0.16
CA SER A 210 -11.70 5.69 -0.92
C SER A 210 -11.92 7.10 -0.34
N GLY A 211 -11.36 8.10 -1.00
CA GLY A 211 -11.43 9.50 -0.61
C GLY A 211 -10.40 9.90 0.45
N ASP A 212 -10.45 11.18 0.79
CA ASP A 212 -9.75 11.76 1.93
C ASP A 212 -10.46 11.40 3.24
N VAL A 213 -9.69 10.92 4.22
CA VAL A 213 -10.19 10.74 5.58
C VAL A 213 -9.29 11.48 6.58
N ALA A 214 -9.91 12.13 7.56
CA ALA A 214 -9.17 12.82 8.60
C ALA A 214 -8.47 11.81 9.53
N ALA A 215 -7.39 12.21 10.20
CA ALA A 215 -6.98 11.44 11.38
C ALA A 215 -8.09 11.52 12.43
N VAL A 216 -8.65 10.38 12.84
CA VAL A 216 -9.59 10.34 13.98
C VAL A 216 -8.80 10.74 15.23
N PRO A 217 -9.20 11.81 15.94
CA PRO A 217 -8.56 12.16 17.21
C PRO A 217 -8.69 10.99 18.16
N VAL A 218 -7.57 10.55 18.75
CA VAL A 218 -7.58 9.49 19.76
C VAL A 218 -8.62 9.90 20.82
N PRO A 219 -9.65 9.09 21.11
CA PRO A 219 -10.70 9.48 22.04
C PRO A 219 -10.08 9.96 23.36
N GLY A 220 -10.56 11.09 23.88
CA GLY A 220 -10.04 11.73 25.10
C GLY A 220 -10.00 10.83 26.35
N ALA A 221 -10.49 9.60 26.27
CA ALA A 221 -10.29 8.54 27.26
C ALA A 221 -8.80 8.31 27.59
N LEU A 222 -7.86 8.47 26.66
CA LEU A 222 -6.43 8.36 26.98
C LEU A 222 -5.93 9.48 27.92
N TRP A 223 -6.52 10.68 27.87
CA TRP A 223 -6.23 11.75 28.85
C TRP A 223 -6.92 11.49 30.20
N LEU A 224 -8.08 10.83 30.18
CA LEU A 224 -8.84 10.49 31.39
C LEU A 224 -8.08 9.47 32.26
N PHE A 225 -7.38 8.49 31.67
CA PHE A 225 -6.49 7.59 32.40
C PHE A 225 -5.27 8.31 33.01
N GLY A 226 -4.72 9.33 32.35
CA GLY A 226 -3.66 10.17 32.92
C GLY A 226 -4.12 10.95 34.17
N SER A 227 -5.34 11.49 34.14
CA SER A 227 -5.91 12.23 35.27
C SER A 227 -6.36 11.33 36.44
N ALA A 228 -6.82 10.10 36.16
CA ALA A 228 -7.22 9.13 37.19
C ALA A 228 -6.02 8.63 38.02
N ILE A 229 -4.87 8.41 37.37
CA ILE A 229 -3.63 7.99 38.06
C ILE A 229 -3.05 9.11 38.93
N ALA A 230 -3.08 10.37 38.48
CA ALA A 230 -2.65 11.51 39.28
C ALA A 230 -3.53 11.74 40.54
N SER A 231 -4.82 11.46 40.44
CA SER A 231 -5.77 11.59 41.55
C SER A 231 -5.57 10.53 42.64
N LEU A 232 -5.25 9.29 42.24
CA LEU A 232 -5.02 8.17 43.17
C LEU A 232 -3.69 8.30 43.95
N VAL A 233 -2.64 8.87 43.34
CA VAL A 233 -1.37 9.15 44.03
C VAL A 233 -1.48 10.33 45.02
N GLY A 234 -2.38 11.28 44.77
CA GLY A 234 -2.65 12.39 45.70
C GLY A 234 -3.38 11.96 46.99
N LEU A 235 -4.20 10.91 46.92
CA LEU A 235 -4.98 10.41 48.06
C LEU A 235 -4.16 9.51 49.00
N SER A 236 -3.19 8.74 48.48
CA SER A 236 -2.35 7.86 49.32
C SER A 236 -1.31 8.63 50.16
N ARG A 237 -0.98 9.88 49.80
CA ARG A 237 -0.09 10.75 50.58
C ARG A 237 -0.77 11.45 51.76
N ARG A 238 -2.10 11.41 51.87
CA ARG A 238 -2.85 12.05 52.97
C ARG A 238 -3.20 11.14 54.15
N GLN A 239 -2.86 9.85 54.07
CA GLN A 239 -3.09 8.88 55.17
C GLN A 239 -1.83 8.61 56.02
N SER A 240 -0.79 9.43 55.88
CA SER A 240 0.42 9.37 56.72
C SER A 240 0.83 10.78 57.14
N ALA A 241 0.04 11.38 58.02
CA ALA A 241 0.38 12.55 58.83
C ALA A 241 -0.46 12.51 60.12
#